data_AF-A0A7J4KWW5-F1
#
_entry.id   AF-A0A7J4KWW5-F1
#
_cell.length_a   1.000
_cell.length_b   1.000
_cell.length_c   1.000
_cell.angle_alpha   90.00
_cell.angle_beta   90.00
_cell.angle_gamma   90.00
#
_symmetry.space_group_name_H-M   'P 1'
#
loop_
_entity.id
_entity.type
_entity.pdbx_description
1 polymer ?
#
loop_
_entity_poly.entity_id
_entity_poly.type
_entity_poly.pdbx_seq_one_letter_code
_entity_poly.pdbx_strand_id
1 'polypeptide(L)'
;MKIEAQRDFTFNPEESISFEGETGPYLLYTVARAKSILRKAPKSLLSGKHDLSLLVKEREKEIASLLSKFPESLQQALRNYSPHILCHFLISLSSAFNSYYHETQVLGAETPETAKARLALVKAVEIVLENALDVLGIKVLEEM
;
A
#
# COMPACT_ATOMS: atom_id res chain seq x y z
N MET A 1 7.63 11.31 -12.19
CA MET A 1 7.94 11.35 -10.73
C MET A 1 8.80 10.20 -10.25
N LYS A 2 8.78 9.02 -10.91
CA LYS A 2 9.67 7.89 -10.58
C LYS A 2 11.15 8.13 -10.86
N ILE A 3 11.47 8.95 -11.86
CA ILE A 3 12.85 9.18 -12.30
C ILE A 3 13.40 10.43 -11.60
N GLU A 4 14.65 10.35 -11.15
CA GLU A 4 15.39 11.48 -10.61
C GLU A 4 15.39 12.64 -11.61
N ALA A 5 15.19 13.87 -11.13
CA ALA A 5 15.07 15.04 -12.00
C ALA A 5 16.29 15.29 -12.90
N GLN A 6 17.45 14.71 -12.55
CA GLN A 6 18.71 14.87 -13.29
C GLN A 6 18.95 13.79 -14.36
N ARG A 7 18.05 12.80 -14.50
CA ARG A 7 18.20 11.73 -15.50
C ARG A 7 17.30 11.94 -16.70
N ASP A 8 17.83 11.63 -17.88
CA ASP A 8 17.05 11.56 -19.11
C ASP A 8 16.07 10.38 -19.05
N PHE A 9 14.87 10.60 -19.61
CA PHE A 9 13.82 9.60 -19.70
C PHE A 9 13.21 9.58 -21.09
N THR A 10 13.14 8.39 -21.67
CA THR A 10 12.36 8.13 -22.88
C THR A 10 10.95 7.74 -22.48
N PHE A 11 9.98 8.57 -22.81
CA PHE A 11 8.58 8.29 -22.54
C PHE A 11 8.08 7.10 -23.35
N ASN A 12 7.59 6.06 -22.66
CA ASN A 12 6.88 4.93 -23.23
C ASN A 12 5.41 4.97 -22.79
N PRO A 13 4.46 5.28 -23.69
CA PRO A 13 3.04 5.34 -23.35
C PRO A 13 2.46 4.03 -22.83
N GLU A 14 2.83 2.89 -23.43
CA GLU A 14 2.28 1.57 -23.08
C GLU A 14 2.69 1.16 -21.67
N GLU A 15 3.97 1.37 -21.33
CA GLU A 15 4.50 1.11 -19.99
C GLU A 15 3.85 2.03 -18.94
N SER A 16 3.62 3.30 -19.30
CA SER A 16 3.11 4.31 -18.36
C SER A 16 1.67 4.04 -17.88
N ILE A 17 0.89 3.28 -18.65
CA ILE A 17 -0.50 2.92 -18.34
C ILE A 17 -0.67 1.49 -17.83
N SER A 18 0.42 0.72 -17.74
CA SER A 18 0.39 -0.68 -17.32
C SER A 18 -0.07 -0.82 -15.86
N PHE A 19 -0.83 -1.87 -15.57
CA PHE A 19 -1.17 -2.29 -14.21
C PHE A 19 -0.11 -3.21 -13.58
N GLU A 20 0.96 -3.48 -14.31
CA GLU A 20 2.13 -4.23 -13.86
C GLU A 20 3.36 -3.35 -13.90
N GLY A 21 4.28 -3.57 -12.96
CA GLY A 21 5.51 -2.80 -12.86
C GLY A 21 5.36 -1.52 -12.03
N GLU A 22 6.33 -0.62 -12.16
CA GLU A 22 6.48 0.56 -11.30
C GLU A 22 5.71 1.77 -11.87
N THR A 23 4.39 1.67 -11.93
CA THR A 23 3.52 2.66 -12.61
C THR A 23 2.51 3.32 -11.66
N GLY A 24 1.90 4.43 -12.11
CA GLY A 24 0.81 5.08 -11.39
C GLY A 24 -0.44 4.20 -11.26
N PRO A 25 -0.94 3.57 -12.35
CA PRO A 25 -2.08 2.67 -12.28
C PRO A 25 -1.88 1.48 -11.33
N TYR A 26 -0.66 0.94 -11.21
CA TYR A 26 -0.34 -0.12 -10.25
C TYR A 26 -0.61 0.31 -8.80
N LEU A 27 -0.18 1.52 -8.43
CA LEU A 27 -0.44 2.08 -7.08
C LEU A 27 -1.93 2.28 -6.84
N LEU A 28 -2.63 2.89 -7.80
CA LEU A 28 -4.08 3.13 -7.70
C LEU A 28 -4.87 1.83 -7.57
N TYR A 29 -4.50 0.82 -8.35
CA TYR A 29 -5.11 -0.51 -8.27
C TYR A 29 -4.90 -1.17 -6.91
N THR A 30 -3.70 -1.00 -6.33
CA THR A 30 -3.39 -1.50 -4.99
C THR A 30 -4.30 -0.85 -3.93
N VAL A 31 -4.52 0.47 -4.01
CA VAL A 31 -5.44 1.17 -3.10
C VAL A 31 -6.89 0.70 -3.29
N ALA A 32 -7.36 0.61 -4.53
CA ALA A 32 -8.72 0.14 -4.84
C ALA A 32 -8.95 -1.29 -4.31
N ARG A 33 -7.94 -2.16 -4.42
CA ARG A 33 -7.96 -3.51 -3.84
C ARG A 33 -8.08 -3.49 -2.32
N ALA A 34 -7.25 -2.69 -1.64
CA ALA A 34 -7.31 -2.55 -0.17
C ALA A 34 -8.70 -2.06 0.28
N LYS A 35 -9.25 -1.03 -0.38
CA LYS A 35 -10.62 -0.55 -0.15
C LYS A 35 -11.67 -1.63 -0.38
N SER A 36 -11.54 -2.43 -1.44
CA SER A 36 -12.47 -3.52 -1.74
C SER A 36 -12.50 -4.58 -0.63
N ILE A 37 -11.33 -4.95 -0.08
CA ILE A 37 -11.22 -5.90 1.03
C ILE A 37 -11.94 -5.35 2.27
N LEU A 38 -11.68 -4.09 2.61
CA LEU A 38 -12.31 -3.42 3.77
C LEU A 38 -13.82 -3.30 3.60
N ARG A 39 -14.31 -2.99 2.40
CA ARG A 39 -15.74 -2.90 2.08
C ARG A 39 -16.46 -4.24 2.18
N LYS A 40 -15.79 -5.33 1.79
CA LYS A 40 -16.33 -6.70 1.88
C LYS A 40 -16.28 -7.27 3.30
N ALA A 41 -15.53 -6.66 4.20
CA ALA A 41 -15.42 -7.12 5.58
C ALA A 41 -16.74 -6.94 6.34
N PRO A 42 -17.20 -7.96 7.10
CA PRO A 42 -18.29 -7.79 8.05
C PRO A 42 -17.99 -6.67 9.05
N LYS A 43 -18.98 -5.81 9.33
CA LYS A 43 -18.82 -4.68 10.28
C LYS A 43 -18.38 -5.13 11.69
N SER A 44 -18.71 -6.35 12.08
CA SER A 44 -18.26 -6.96 13.35
C SER A 44 -16.75 -7.18 13.41
N LEU A 45 -16.07 -7.31 12.26
CA LEU A 45 -14.62 -7.44 12.16
C LEU A 45 -13.90 -6.08 12.08
N LEU A 46 -14.60 -5.01 11.71
CA LEU A 46 -14.01 -3.67 11.62
C LEU A 46 -14.05 -2.88 12.93
N SER A 47 -14.59 -3.48 14.00
CA SER A 47 -14.85 -2.80 15.28
C SER A 47 -14.25 -3.54 16.47
N GLY A 48 -14.04 -2.77 17.55
CA GLY A 48 -13.41 -3.23 18.78
C GLY A 48 -11.88 -3.17 18.73
N LYS A 49 -11.23 -3.78 19.72
CA LYS A 49 -9.76 -3.84 19.78
C LYS A 49 -9.22 -4.82 18.75
N HIS A 50 -8.05 -4.51 18.21
CA HIS A 50 -7.32 -5.35 17.27
C HIS A 50 -6.05 -5.84 17.98
N ASP A 51 -5.92 -7.16 18.14
CA ASP A 51 -4.72 -7.76 18.70
C ASP A 51 -3.70 -8.00 17.58
N LEU A 52 -2.76 -7.06 17.45
CA LEU A 52 -1.74 -7.12 16.41
C LEU A 52 -0.68 -8.21 16.67
N SER A 53 -0.64 -8.81 17.86
CA SER A 53 0.26 -9.94 18.13
C SER A 53 -0.08 -11.19 17.31
N LEU A 54 -1.28 -11.23 16.74
CA LEU A 54 -1.74 -12.29 15.83
C LEU A 54 -1.16 -12.17 14.40
N LEU A 55 -0.45 -11.08 14.09
CA LEU A 55 0.28 -10.90 12.83
C LEU A 55 1.62 -11.64 12.86
N VAL A 56 1.57 -12.96 12.76
CA VAL A 56 2.73 -13.84 12.97
C VAL A 56 3.47 -14.19 11.69
N LYS A 57 2.87 -13.99 10.51
CA LYS A 57 3.48 -14.37 9.23
C LYS A 57 4.59 -13.39 8.83
N GLU A 58 5.62 -13.91 8.17
CA GLU A 58 6.76 -13.08 7.73
C GLU A 58 6.35 -11.93 6.82
N ARG A 59 5.39 -12.16 5.91
CA ARG A 59 4.84 -11.10 5.04
C ARG A 59 4.08 -10.02 5.83
N GLU A 60 3.43 -10.37 6.92
CA GLU A 60 2.74 -9.41 7.78
C GLU A 60 3.75 -8.50 8.48
N LYS A 61 4.86 -9.08 8.97
CA LYS A 61 5.98 -8.34 9.58
C LYS A 61 6.72 -7.47 8.55
N GLU A 62 6.92 -7.98 7.33
CA GLU A 62 7.50 -7.23 6.21
C GLU A 62 6.69 -5.96 5.93
N ILE A 63 5.38 -6.09 5.77
CA ILE A 63 4.47 -4.95 5.55
C ILE A 63 4.49 -4.00 6.74
N ALA A 64 4.42 -4.50 7.98
CA ALA A 64 4.48 -3.66 9.17
C ALA A 64 5.80 -2.87 9.27
N SER A 65 6.93 -3.48 8.88
CA SER A 65 8.23 -2.83 8.82
C SER A 65 8.31 -1.78 7.70
N LEU A 66 7.66 -2.01 6.56
CA LEU A 66 7.55 -0.98 5.52
C LEU A 66 6.68 0.19 5.99
N LEU A 67 5.53 -0.09 6.61
CA LEU A 67 4.63 0.94 7.14
C LEU A 67 5.33 1.86 8.16
N SER A 68 6.17 1.31 9.03
CA SER A 68 6.91 2.10 10.03
C SER A 68 7.96 3.04 9.41
N LYS A 69 8.43 2.77 8.19
CA LYS A 69 9.39 3.59 7.44
C LYS A 69 8.75 4.75 6.68
N PHE A 70 7.42 4.79 6.57
CA PHE A 70 6.72 5.84 5.81
C PHE A 70 7.09 7.27 6.27
N PRO A 71 7.10 7.61 7.58
CA PRO A 71 7.44 8.96 8.02
C PRO A 71 8.87 9.37 7.63
N GLU A 72 9.83 8.44 7.72
CA GLU A 72 11.22 8.69 7.34
C GLU A 72 11.34 8.92 5.82
N SER A 73 10.72 8.06 5.02
CA SER A 73 10.71 8.18 3.55
C SER A 73 10.09 9.51 3.10
N LEU A 74 8.95 9.90 3.70
CA LEU A 74 8.31 11.18 3.42
C LEU A 74 9.22 12.36 3.78
N GLN A 75 9.83 12.35 4.97
CA GLN A 75 10.75 13.42 5.36
C GLN A 75 11.98 13.49 4.45
N GLN A 76 12.51 12.35 4.01
CA GLN A 76 13.64 12.32 3.08
C GLN A 76 13.26 12.88 1.72
N ALA A 77 12.09 12.52 1.18
CA ALA A 77 11.56 13.07 -0.06
C ALA A 77 11.40 14.59 0.02
N LEU A 78 10.89 15.10 1.15
CA LEU A 78 10.72 16.54 1.39
C LEU A 78 12.06 17.27 1.50
N ARG A 79 13.01 16.77 2.31
CA ARG A 79 14.33 17.40 2.49
C ARG A 79 15.12 17.50 1.18
N ASN A 80 14.98 16.48 0.33
CA ASN A 80 15.73 16.37 -0.90
C ASN A 80 14.97 16.91 -2.12
N TYR A 81 13.76 17.47 -1.94
CA TYR A 81 12.87 17.87 -3.02
C TYR A 81 12.72 16.78 -4.10
N SER A 82 12.61 15.53 -3.64
CA SER A 82 12.82 14.33 -4.46
C SER A 82 11.63 13.37 -4.32
N PRO A 83 10.55 13.56 -5.11
CA PRO A 83 9.35 12.72 -5.02
C PRO A 83 9.59 11.26 -5.40
N HIS A 84 10.64 10.97 -6.19
CA HIS A 84 10.99 9.59 -6.58
C HIS A 84 11.23 8.68 -5.39
N ILE A 85 11.79 9.21 -4.28
CA ILE A 85 12.04 8.48 -3.04
C ILE A 85 10.72 7.92 -2.50
N LEU A 86 9.69 8.76 -2.47
CA LEU A 86 8.36 8.37 -2.03
C LEU A 86 7.72 7.39 -3.03
N CYS A 87 7.87 7.61 -4.34
CA CYS A 87 7.37 6.68 -5.35
C CYS A 87 7.94 5.26 -5.18
N HIS A 88 9.26 5.12 -5.00
CA HIS A 88 9.90 3.81 -4.79
C HIS A 88 9.44 3.14 -3.49
N PHE A 89 9.25 3.92 -2.42
CA PHE A 89 8.64 3.42 -1.20
C PHE A 89 7.24 2.85 -1.44
N LEU A 90 6.37 3.59 -2.15
CA LEU A 90 5.00 3.15 -2.44
C LEU A 90 4.96 1.91 -3.33
N ILE A 91 5.84 1.80 -4.31
CA ILE A 91 6.00 0.60 -5.13
C ILE A 91 6.39 -0.61 -4.26
N SER A 92 7.35 -0.43 -3.35
CA SER A 92 7.80 -1.50 -2.45
C SER A 92 6.68 -1.97 -1.53
N LEU A 93 5.95 -1.03 -0.91
CA LEU A 93 4.79 -1.33 -0.07
C LEU A 93 3.68 -2.03 -0.84
N SER A 94 3.36 -1.54 -2.06
CA SER A 94 2.32 -2.11 -2.90
C SER A 94 2.67 -3.52 -3.37
N SER A 95 3.93 -3.76 -3.72
CA SER A 95 4.44 -5.09 -4.08
C SER A 95 4.30 -6.08 -2.93
N ALA A 96 4.81 -5.73 -1.75
CA ALA A 96 4.71 -6.57 -0.56
C ALA A 96 3.24 -6.87 -0.19
N PHE A 97 2.36 -5.86 -0.26
CA PHE A 97 0.93 -6.02 0.02
C PHE A 97 0.23 -6.91 -1.02
N ASN A 98 0.51 -6.73 -2.31
CA ASN A 98 -0.11 -7.52 -3.36
C ASN A 98 0.33 -8.99 -3.27
N SER A 99 1.61 -9.27 -3.03
CA SER A 99 2.09 -10.63 -2.76
C SER A 99 1.42 -11.24 -1.53
N TYR A 100 1.34 -10.50 -0.43
CA TYR A 100 0.66 -10.94 0.79
C TYR A 100 -0.81 -11.31 0.53
N TYR A 101 -1.53 -10.48 -0.23
CA TYR A 101 -2.93 -10.73 -0.57
C TYR A 101 -3.13 -12.02 -1.38
N HIS A 102 -2.20 -12.35 -2.28
CA HIS A 102 -2.27 -13.58 -3.06
C HIS A 102 -1.98 -14.83 -2.22
N GLU A 103 -1.11 -14.72 -1.22
CA GLU A 103 -0.65 -15.86 -0.40
C GLU A 103 -1.46 -16.06 0.88
N THR A 104 -2.16 -15.03 1.38
CA THR A 104 -2.83 -15.05 2.69
C THR A 104 -4.30 -14.62 2.63
N GLN A 105 -5.16 -15.48 3.18
CA GLN A 105 -6.57 -15.18 3.40
C GLN A 105 -6.75 -14.13 4.50
N VAL A 106 -7.32 -12.97 4.13
CA VAL A 106 -7.64 -11.90 5.10
C VAL A 106 -8.99 -12.14 5.77
N LEU A 107 -10.08 -12.22 4.98
CA LEU A 107 -11.43 -12.40 5.51
C LEU A 107 -11.72 -13.86 5.92
N GLY A 108 -11.11 -14.81 5.21
CA GLY A 108 -11.18 -16.24 5.54
C GLY A 108 -10.05 -16.69 6.46
N ALA A 109 -9.59 -15.83 7.37
CA ALA A 109 -8.56 -16.20 8.35
C ALA A 109 -9.05 -17.30 9.29
N GLU A 110 -8.09 -17.93 9.95
CA GLU A 110 -8.26 -19.09 10.82
C GLU A 110 -9.21 -18.78 11.99
N THR A 111 -9.18 -17.55 12.49
CA THR A 111 -10.06 -17.05 13.55
C THR A 111 -10.57 -15.64 13.23
N PRO A 112 -11.74 -15.24 13.76
CA PRO A 112 -12.23 -13.86 13.64
C PRO A 112 -11.22 -12.84 14.14
N GLU A 113 -10.49 -13.12 15.23
CA GLU A 113 -9.49 -12.24 15.83
C GLU A 113 -8.30 -12.02 14.89
N THR A 114 -7.84 -13.08 14.22
CA THR A 114 -6.80 -12.99 13.20
C THR A 114 -7.29 -12.18 12.00
N ALA A 115 -8.54 -12.39 11.56
CA ALA A 115 -9.13 -11.59 10.49
C ALA A 115 -9.18 -10.10 10.87
N LYS A 116 -9.53 -9.75 12.12
CA LYS A 116 -9.49 -8.37 12.62
C LYS A 116 -8.08 -7.78 12.57
N ALA A 117 -7.07 -8.52 13.01
CA ALA A 117 -5.68 -8.07 12.98
C ALA A 117 -5.20 -7.84 11.53
N ARG A 118 -5.52 -8.75 10.61
CA ARG A 118 -5.18 -8.62 9.18
C ARG A 118 -5.91 -7.45 8.53
N LEU A 119 -7.18 -7.21 8.87
CA LEU A 119 -7.93 -6.04 8.39
C LEU A 119 -7.34 -4.72 8.90
N ALA A 120 -6.82 -4.68 10.12
CA ALA A 120 -6.10 -3.53 10.64
C ALA A 120 -4.83 -3.24 9.82
N LEU A 121 -4.09 -4.29 9.44
CA LEU A 121 -2.92 -4.16 8.56
C LEU A 121 -3.31 -3.64 7.18
N VAL A 122 -4.38 -4.18 6.57
CA VAL A 122 -4.92 -3.70 5.28
C VAL A 122 -5.31 -2.22 5.38
N LYS A 123 -5.98 -1.81 6.47
CA LYS A 123 -6.36 -0.41 6.68
C LYS A 123 -5.14 0.50 6.81
N ALA A 124 -4.09 0.06 7.49
CA ALA A 124 -2.85 0.84 7.60
C ALA A 124 -2.17 1.03 6.23
N VAL A 125 -2.16 -0.01 5.39
CA VAL A 125 -1.65 0.09 4.00
C VAL A 125 -2.47 1.09 3.19
N GLU A 126 -3.81 1.00 3.23
CA GLU A 126 -4.68 1.93 2.52
C GLU A 126 -4.43 3.39 2.95
N ILE A 127 -4.39 3.67 4.26
CA ILE A 127 -4.11 5.02 4.77
C ILE A 127 -2.76 5.55 4.27
N VAL A 128 -1.70 4.75 4.34
CA VAL A 128 -0.35 5.19 3.91
C VAL A 128 -0.31 5.46 2.42
N LEU A 129 -0.88 4.57 1.60
CA LEU A 129 -0.92 4.77 0.15
C LEU A 129 -1.75 6.00 -0.23
N GLU A 130 -2.92 6.21 0.38
CA GLU A 130 -3.75 7.39 0.12
C GLU A 130 -3.04 8.69 0.49
N ASN A 131 -2.49 8.76 1.71
CA ASN A 131 -1.79 9.96 2.17
C ASN A 131 -0.60 10.30 1.26
N ALA A 132 0.16 9.30 0.84
CA ALA A 132 1.32 9.52 0.00
C ALA A 132 0.94 9.92 -1.43
N LEU A 133 -0.12 9.34 -2.00
CA LEU A 133 -0.63 9.72 -3.31
C LEU A 133 -1.21 11.13 -3.30
N ASP A 134 -1.90 11.53 -2.23
CA ASP A 134 -2.38 12.91 -2.05
C ASP A 134 -1.21 13.91 -1.99
N VAL A 135 -0.15 13.59 -1.25
CA VAL A 135 1.10 14.38 -1.24
C VAL A 135 1.73 14.51 -2.63
N LEU A 136 1.62 13.48 -3.47
CA LEU A 136 2.09 13.50 -4.87
C LEU A 136 1.10 14.19 -5.82
N GLY A 137 -0.04 14.67 -5.34
CA GLY A 137 -1.10 15.29 -6.16
C GLY A 137 -1.88 14.30 -7.02
N ILE A 138 -1.82 13.00 -6.69
CA ILE A 138 -2.50 11.93 -7.42
C ILE A 138 -3.79 11.59 -6.69
N LYS A 139 -4.92 11.82 -7.36
CA LYS A 139 -6.23 11.47 -6.80
C LYS A 139 -6.45 9.97 -6.83
N VAL A 140 -6.87 9.43 -5.69
CA VAL A 140 -7.29 8.04 -5.55
C VAL A 140 -8.76 7.91 -5.93
N LEU A 141 -9.09 6.85 -6.68
CA LEU A 141 -10.47 6.47 -6.98
C LEU A 141 -11.02 5.58 -5.86
N GLU A 142 -12.31 5.75 -5.51
CA GLU A 142 -12.97 4.87 -4.54
C GLU A 142 -13.11 3.41 -5.03
N GLU A 143 -13.20 3.26 -6.36
CA GLU A 143 -13.28 1.98 -7.06
C GLU A 143 -12.53 2.09 -8.41
N MET A 144 -11.93 0.98 -8.84
CA MET A 144 -11.41 0.78 -10.20
C MET A 144 -12.17 -0.36 -10.87
#